data_AF-A0A948Q9U0-F1
#
_entry.id   AF-A0A948Q9U0-F1
#
_cell.length_a   1.000
_cell.length_b   1.000
_cell.length_c   1.000
_cell.angle_alpha   90.00
_cell.angle_beta   90.00
_cell.angle_gamma   90.00
#
_symmetry.space_group_name_H-M   'P 1'
#
loop_
_entity.id
_entity.type
_entity.pdbx_description
1 polymer ?
#
loop_
_entity_poly.entity_id
_entity_poly.type
_entity_poly.pdbx_seq_one_letter_code
_entity_poly.pdbx_strand_id
1 'polypeptide(L)'
;TALLKTAMVKEVKGTIAGDKLLKFYQTNKLDIAIAACQNCNAKFEPSSNRIVFDSDLIQEYMRIKGITTEELIAGNEINNLAKYLSPMLIHEGTHQMQHAWAAKNNIYKPYTQEDEIEANSLEALFTTEKMKSDKDFSSLIKEMRGNSTYADKRLKAAQRFQKSSDGFASDIRQLYYYGTPSFAAARAEILKAISDELIRREALDSATVQDIEKHGSDAAEVMSMTSWELIGSVGDIKALALKKVQNDLLNPAVYTDHYEGAEDWSASMLRFALADNTPVASKVPAL
;
A
#
# COMPACT_ATOMS: atom_id res chain seq x y z
N THR A 1 9.01 13.62 13.90
CA THR A 1 7.97 12.68 13.40
C THR A 1 6.79 12.52 14.33
N ALA A 2 6.95 12.52 15.67
CA ALA A 2 5.82 12.40 16.62
C ALA A 2 4.69 13.44 16.41
N LEU A 3 5.04 14.71 16.22
CA LEU A 3 4.06 15.77 15.91
C LEU A 3 3.31 15.51 14.60
N LEU A 4 4.03 15.11 13.55
CA LEU A 4 3.44 14.77 12.24
C LEU A 4 2.48 13.59 12.36
N LYS A 5 2.88 12.52 13.06
CA LYS A 5 2.03 11.36 13.32
C LYS A 5 0.71 11.76 13.99
N THR A 6 0.77 12.55 15.06
CA THR A 6 -0.43 13.02 15.76
C THR A 6 -1.32 13.88 14.84
N ALA A 7 -0.71 14.79 14.07
CA ALA A 7 -1.44 15.63 13.12
C ALA A 7 -2.11 14.79 12.02
N MET A 8 -1.43 13.79 11.47
CA MET A 8 -1.98 12.90 10.44
C MET A 8 -3.11 12.03 10.96
N VAL A 9 -2.99 11.46 12.16
CA VAL A 9 -4.08 10.69 12.80
C VAL A 9 -5.33 11.55 12.96
N LYS A 10 -5.16 12.81 13.37
CA LYS A 10 -6.25 13.77 13.46
C LYS A 10 -6.84 14.10 12.09
N GLU A 11 -5.99 14.25 11.08
CA GLU A 11 -6.36 14.65 9.73
C GLU A 11 -7.23 13.62 9.01
N VAL A 12 -6.89 12.33 9.14
CA VAL A 12 -7.61 11.26 8.44
C VAL A 12 -8.97 10.94 9.08
N LYS A 13 -9.12 11.26 10.36
CA LYS A 13 -10.32 10.95 11.16
C LYS A 13 -11.59 11.59 10.56
N GLY A 14 -12.70 10.84 10.60
CA GLY A 14 -14.01 11.33 10.19
C GLY A 14 -14.28 11.18 8.69
N THR A 15 -13.38 10.51 7.96
CA THR A 15 -13.61 9.99 6.61
C THR A 15 -13.79 8.48 6.71
N ILE A 16 -14.54 7.87 5.78
CA ILE A 16 -14.75 6.42 5.74
C ILE A 16 -13.40 5.71 5.56
N ALA A 17 -12.57 6.19 4.62
CA ALA A 17 -11.25 5.63 4.38
C ALA A 17 -10.30 5.77 5.59
N GLY A 18 -10.27 6.97 6.19
CA GLY A 18 -9.44 7.24 7.35
C GLY A 18 -9.89 6.49 8.60
N ASP A 19 -11.19 6.36 8.85
CA ASP A 19 -11.71 5.61 9.99
C ASP A 19 -11.42 4.11 9.86
N LYS A 20 -11.45 3.55 8.63
CA LYS A 20 -10.98 2.19 8.36
C LYS A 20 -9.49 2.02 8.72
N LEU A 21 -8.64 2.96 8.32
CA LEU A 21 -7.22 2.94 8.66
C LEU A 21 -6.97 3.10 10.17
N LEU A 22 -7.67 4.02 10.83
CA LEU A 22 -7.53 4.24 12.26
C LEU A 22 -7.99 3.02 13.07
N LYS A 23 -9.01 2.30 12.62
CA LYS A 23 -9.42 1.02 13.22
C LYS A 23 -8.31 -0.03 13.14
N PHE A 24 -7.60 -0.11 12.02
CA PHE A 24 -6.42 -0.97 11.89
C PHE A 24 -5.33 -0.60 12.92
N TYR A 25 -5.07 0.70 13.12
CA TYR A 25 -4.07 1.17 14.10
C TYR A 25 -4.52 1.15 15.57
N GLN A 26 -5.73 0.69 15.88
CA GLN A 26 -6.10 0.38 17.27
C GLN A 26 -5.40 -0.87 17.78
N THR A 27 -5.06 -1.81 16.89
CA THR A 27 -4.39 -3.08 17.22
C THR A 27 -2.99 -3.19 16.59
N ASN A 28 -2.62 -2.29 15.69
CA ASN A 28 -1.33 -2.27 15.00
C ASN A 28 -0.57 -0.97 15.28
N LYS A 29 0.77 -1.04 15.29
CA LYS A 29 1.61 0.16 15.48
C LYS A 29 1.67 0.98 14.18
N LEU A 30 1.26 2.25 14.26
CA LEU A 30 1.63 3.26 13.27
C LEU A 30 3.03 3.81 13.59
N ASP A 31 3.99 3.57 12.70
CA ASP A 31 5.32 4.17 12.77
C ASP A 31 5.59 4.99 11.51
N ILE A 32 6.05 6.23 11.69
CA ILE A 32 6.26 7.19 10.61
C ILE A 32 7.69 7.72 10.67
N ALA A 33 8.38 7.60 9.55
CA ALA A 33 9.70 8.16 9.32
C ALA A 33 9.68 9.19 8.18
N ILE A 34 10.69 10.05 8.17
CA ILE A 34 10.99 10.94 7.05
C ILE A 34 12.40 10.61 6.61
N ALA A 35 12.56 10.20 5.35
CA ALA A 35 13.85 9.89 4.75
C ALA A 35 13.72 9.95 3.23
N ALA A 36 14.84 10.13 2.53
CA ALA A 36 14.86 10.03 1.08
C ALA A 36 14.41 8.62 0.65
N CYS A 37 13.44 8.53 -0.25
CA CYS A 37 12.90 7.25 -0.72
C CYS A 37 13.19 6.93 -2.19
N GLN A 38 13.96 7.79 -2.87
CA GLN A 38 14.46 7.59 -4.25
C GLN A 38 13.34 7.27 -5.25
N ASN A 39 12.69 8.31 -5.79
CA ASN A 39 11.61 8.25 -6.79
C ASN A 39 10.24 7.78 -6.25
N CYS A 40 9.95 8.00 -4.98
CA CYS A 40 8.63 7.76 -4.40
C CYS A 40 8.14 9.01 -3.63
N ASN A 41 6.86 9.05 -3.24
CA ASN A 41 6.31 10.10 -2.37
C ASN A 41 6.26 9.63 -0.91
N ALA A 42 5.95 8.35 -0.72
CA ALA A 42 6.12 7.60 0.50
C ALA A 42 6.25 6.12 0.14
N LYS A 43 6.64 5.31 1.13
CA LYS A 43 6.65 3.85 1.02
C LYS A 43 6.39 3.21 2.38
N PHE A 44 5.68 2.09 2.40
CA PHE A 44 5.66 1.16 3.52
C PHE A 44 6.88 0.23 3.43
N GLU A 45 7.62 0.10 4.53
CA GLU A 45 8.75 -0.82 4.65
C GLU A 45 8.38 -2.00 5.57
N PRO A 46 8.06 -3.19 5.02
CA PRO A 46 7.65 -4.34 5.83
C PRO A 46 8.69 -4.75 6.89
N SER A 47 9.98 -4.73 6.53
CA SER A 47 11.09 -5.15 7.40
C SER A 47 11.24 -4.34 8.69
N SER A 48 10.80 -3.08 8.68
CA SER A 48 10.83 -2.20 9.85
C SER A 48 9.44 -1.73 10.28
N ASN A 49 8.39 -2.24 9.63
CA ASN A 49 6.99 -1.93 9.86
C ASN A 49 6.72 -0.41 9.99
N ARG A 50 7.26 0.38 9.07
CA ARG A 50 7.17 1.85 9.08
C ARG A 50 6.72 2.40 7.73
N ILE A 51 6.02 3.53 7.79
CA ILE A 51 5.71 4.36 6.62
C ILE A 51 6.77 5.46 6.55
N VAL A 52 7.49 5.51 5.45
CA VAL A 52 8.54 6.51 5.19
C VAL A 52 7.97 7.53 4.21
N PHE A 53 7.83 8.79 4.65
CA PHE A 53 7.55 9.90 3.74
C PHE A 53 8.83 10.45 3.16
N ASP A 54 8.81 10.76 1.87
CA ASP A 54 9.97 11.28 1.19
C ASP A 54 10.35 12.67 1.71
N SER A 55 11.64 12.86 2.00
CA SER A 55 12.13 14.16 2.47
C SER A 55 12.01 15.23 1.41
N ASP A 56 12.13 14.89 0.13
CA ASP A 56 12.12 15.87 -0.96
C ASP A 56 10.70 16.36 -1.23
N LEU A 57 9.68 15.51 -1.05
CA LEU A 57 8.28 15.93 -1.06
C LEU A 57 7.96 16.97 0.03
N ILE A 58 8.52 16.79 1.24
CA ILE A 58 8.34 17.75 2.34
C ILE A 58 9.06 19.06 2.04
N GLN A 59 10.28 18.99 1.50
CA GLN A 59 11.02 20.18 1.08
C GLN A 59 10.33 20.93 -0.07
N GLU A 60 9.74 20.20 -1.02
CA GLU A 60 8.93 20.76 -2.11
C GLU A 60 7.75 21.55 -1.53
N TYR A 61 7.00 20.94 -0.59
CA TYR A 61 5.91 21.60 0.12
C TYR A 61 6.37 22.91 0.77
N MET A 62 7.45 22.86 1.55
CA MET A 62 7.98 24.02 2.26
C MET A 62 8.37 25.14 1.30
N ARG A 63 9.04 24.79 0.18
CA ARG A 63 9.43 25.75 -0.85
C ARG A 63 8.23 26.41 -1.53
N ILE A 64 7.17 25.65 -1.84
CA ILE A 64 5.95 26.20 -2.46
C ILE A 64 5.23 27.12 -1.47
N LYS A 65 5.18 26.77 -0.18
CA LYS A 65 4.55 27.58 0.87
C LYS A 65 5.40 28.74 1.36
N GLY A 66 6.69 28.78 1.01
CA GLY A 66 7.62 29.81 1.45
C GLY A 66 7.92 29.76 2.95
N ILE A 67 7.93 28.56 3.54
CA ILE A 67 8.14 28.34 4.98
C ILE A 67 9.48 27.67 5.27
N THR A 68 10.01 27.94 6.45
CA THR A 68 11.23 27.36 7.02
C THR A 68 10.96 26.11 7.85
N THR A 69 12.02 25.38 8.20
CA THR A 69 11.91 24.20 9.06
C THR A 69 11.43 24.59 10.46
N GLU A 70 11.90 25.73 10.95
CA GLU A 70 11.53 26.32 12.24
C GLU A 70 10.03 26.61 12.30
N GLU A 71 9.47 27.22 11.24
CA GLU A 71 8.03 27.48 11.12
C GLU A 71 7.20 26.19 11.01
N LEU A 72 7.73 25.17 10.33
CA LEU A 72 7.09 23.85 10.25
C LEU A 72 7.01 23.18 11.64
N ILE A 73 8.10 23.21 12.41
CA ILE A 73 8.19 22.57 13.72
C ILE A 73 7.44 23.37 14.80
N ALA A 74 7.29 24.69 14.65
CA ALA A 74 6.53 25.54 15.57
C ALA A 74 5.03 25.16 15.67
N GLY A 75 4.53 24.25 14.83
CA GLY A 75 3.30 23.50 15.05
C GLY A 75 2.06 24.03 14.33
N ASN A 76 2.08 25.25 13.80
CA ASN A 76 0.97 25.76 12.98
C ASN A 76 0.95 25.09 11.61
N GLU A 77 2.11 24.99 10.95
CA GLU A 77 2.21 24.42 9.60
C GLU A 77 2.23 22.89 9.57
N ILE A 78 2.52 22.22 10.69
CA ILE A 78 2.51 20.75 10.74
C ILE A 78 1.13 20.17 10.41
N ASN A 79 0.05 20.88 10.71
CA ASN A 79 -1.31 20.47 10.38
C ASN A 79 -1.59 20.61 8.88
N ASN A 80 -1.04 21.64 8.23
CA ASN A 80 -1.18 21.80 6.77
C ASN A 80 -0.31 20.80 6.03
N LEU A 81 0.89 20.50 6.54
CA LEU A 81 1.70 19.40 6.01
C LEU A 81 0.97 18.05 6.18
N ALA A 82 0.34 17.81 7.33
CA ALA A 82 -0.46 16.60 7.54
C ALA A 82 -1.62 16.49 6.54
N LYS A 83 -2.37 17.57 6.28
CA LYS A 83 -3.38 17.63 5.19
C LYS A 83 -2.78 17.20 3.86
N TYR A 84 -1.67 17.84 3.49
CA TYR A 84 -0.99 17.60 2.22
C TYR A 84 -0.52 16.15 2.06
N LEU A 85 0.06 15.56 3.11
CA LEU A 85 0.61 14.20 3.09
C LEU A 85 -0.42 13.10 3.40
N SER A 86 -1.60 13.44 3.94
CA SER A 86 -2.59 12.45 4.39
C SER A 86 -3.07 11.47 3.31
N PRO A 87 -3.18 11.81 2.00
CA PRO A 87 -3.46 10.81 0.97
C PRO A 87 -2.43 9.67 0.96
N MET A 88 -1.13 9.98 1.08
CA MET A 88 -0.09 8.95 1.15
C MET A 88 -0.13 8.14 2.44
N LEU A 89 -0.59 8.71 3.57
CA LEU A 89 -0.80 7.91 4.77
C LEU A 89 -1.87 6.83 4.53
N ILE A 90 -2.96 7.18 3.82
CA ILE A 90 -3.99 6.21 3.46
C ILE A 90 -3.42 5.14 2.52
N HIS A 91 -2.67 5.55 1.51
CA HIS A 91 -2.04 4.66 0.53
C HIS A 91 -1.08 3.65 1.20
N GLU A 92 -0.05 4.14 1.88
CA GLU A 92 0.95 3.27 2.53
C GLU A 92 0.37 2.51 3.72
N GLY A 93 -0.60 3.10 4.42
CA GLY A 93 -1.37 2.41 5.44
C GLY A 93 -2.13 1.20 4.90
N THR A 94 -2.59 1.27 3.65
CA THR A 94 -3.24 0.14 2.97
C THR A 94 -2.24 -0.97 2.68
N HIS A 95 -1.01 -0.66 2.24
CA HIS A 95 0.03 -1.68 2.10
C HIS A 95 0.38 -2.36 3.42
N GLN A 96 0.39 -1.62 4.53
CA GLN A 96 0.57 -2.20 5.85
C GLN A 96 -0.60 -3.12 6.23
N MET A 97 -1.83 -2.76 5.90
CA MET A 97 -3.03 -3.60 6.09
C MET A 97 -2.97 -4.89 5.25
N GLN A 98 -2.56 -4.80 3.99
CA GLN A 98 -2.35 -5.94 3.10
C GLN A 98 -1.27 -6.89 3.65
N HIS A 99 -0.17 -6.34 4.14
CA HIS A 99 0.90 -7.13 4.75
C HIS A 99 0.41 -7.84 6.03
N ALA A 100 -0.32 -7.12 6.90
CA ALA A 100 -0.90 -7.70 8.10
C ALA A 100 -1.95 -8.79 7.79
N TRP A 101 -2.75 -8.60 6.73
CA TRP A 101 -3.69 -9.61 6.25
C TRP A 101 -2.98 -10.88 5.79
N ALA A 102 -1.93 -10.76 4.98
CA ALA A 102 -1.14 -11.91 4.53
C ALA A 102 -0.49 -12.66 5.71
N ALA A 103 0.09 -11.91 6.66
CA ALA A 103 0.68 -12.48 7.87
C ALA A 103 -0.36 -13.21 8.74
N LYS A 104 -1.55 -12.63 8.95
CA LYS A 104 -2.66 -13.23 9.70
C LYS A 104 -3.16 -14.54 9.07
N ASN A 105 -3.18 -14.60 7.74
CA ASN A 105 -3.58 -15.80 6.99
C ASN A 105 -2.41 -16.78 6.78
N ASN A 106 -1.20 -16.42 7.20
CA ASN A 106 0.02 -17.20 6.99
C ASN A 106 0.20 -17.60 5.51
N ILE A 107 0.03 -16.65 4.58
CA ILE A 107 0.17 -16.86 3.13
C ILE A 107 1.23 -15.95 2.52
N TYR A 108 1.97 -16.47 1.54
CA TYR A 108 2.88 -15.66 0.74
C TYR A 108 2.07 -14.69 -0.13
N LYS A 109 2.37 -13.40 -0.08
CA LYS A 109 1.68 -12.38 -0.90
C LYS A 109 2.68 -11.66 -1.79
N PRO A 110 2.70 -11.92 -3.11
CA PRO A 110 3.51 -11.13 -4.03
C PRO A 110 3.04 -9.67 -4.04
N TYR A 111 3.92 -8.75 -4.43
CA TYR A 111 3.54 -7.37 -4.73
C TYR A 111 3.01 -7.29 -6.18
N THR A 112 1.76 -6.84 -6.35
CA THR A 112 1.05 -6.91 -7.64
C THR A 112 0.23 -5.66 -7.94
N GLN A 113 -0.31 -5.57 -9.15
CA GLN A 113 -1.21 -4.47 -9.53
C GLN A 113 -2.44 -4.36 -8.63
N GLU A 114 -2.96 -5.49 -8.14
CA GLU A 114 -4.15 -5.52 -7.28
C GLU A 114 -3.89 -4.86 -5.93
N ASP A 115 -2.68 -4.98 -5.37
CA ASP A 115 -2.29 -4.27 -4.16
C ASP A 115 -2.38 -2.74 -4.36
N GLU A 116 -1.87 -2.28 -5.50
CA GLU A 116 -1.86 -0.87 -5.87
C GLU A 116 -3.25 -0.34 -6.21
N ILE A 117 -4.11 -1.16 -6.80
CA ILE A 117 -5.51 -0.82 -7.04
C ILE A 117 -6.23 -0.59 -5.71
N GLU A 118 -6.07 -1.49 -4.74
CA GLU A 118 -6.68 -1.31 -3.42
C GLU A 118 -6.17 -0.04 -2.74
N ALA A 119 -4.85 0.17 -2.69
CA ALA A 119 -4.24 1.35 -2.06
C ALA A 119 -4.66 2.66 -2.74
N ASN A 120 -4.64 2.72 -4.07
CA ASN A 120 -5.10 3.88 -4.82
C ASN A 120 -6.62 4.11 -4.67
N SER A 121 -7.43 3.06 -4.54
CA SER A 121 -8.88 3.20 -4.36
C SER A 121 -9.21 3.78 -3.00
N LEU A 122 -8.52 3.33 -1.94
CA LEU A 122 -8.70 3.89 -0.59
C LEU A 122 -8.20 5.34 -0.51
N GLU A 123 -7.06 5.64 -1.11
CA GLU A 123 -6.52 7.01 -1.24
C GLU A 123 -7.50 7.93 -1.99
N ALA A 124 -8.04 7.47 -3.12
CA ALA A 124 -8.95 8.24 -3.96
C ALA A 124 -10.30 8.48 -3.26
N LEU A 125 -10.80 7.49 -2.51
CA LEU A 125 -11.97 7.63 -1.64
C LEU A 125 -11.71 8.73 -0.60
N PHE A 126 -10.64 8.61 0.19
CA PHE A 126 -10.26 9.60 1.20
C PHE A 126 -10.17 11.02 0.62
N THR A 127 -9.46 11.15 -0.50
CA THR A 127 -9.26 12.44 -1.15
C THR A 127 -10.60 13.02 -1.62
N THR A 128 -11.49 12.19 -2.17
CA THR A 128 -12.85 12.61 -2.57
C THR A 128 -13.66 13.12 -1.37
N GLU A 129 -13.63 12.40 -0.26
CA GLU A 129 -14.33 12.77 0.99
C GLU A 129 -13.83 14.12 1.52
N LYS A 130 -12.51 14.30 1.60
CA LYS A 130 -11.89 15.54 2.09
C LYS A 130 -12.11 16.71 1.15
N MET A 131 -11.98 16.52 -0.17
CA MET A 131 -12.25 17.58 -1.16
C MET A 131 -13.69 18.12 -1.07
N LYS A 132 -14.64 17.26 -0.66
CA LYS A 132 -16.07 17.61 -0.48
C LYS A 132 -16.35 18.23 0.89
N SER A 133 -15.82 17.66 1.97
CA SER A 133 -16.21 18.00 3.35
C SER A 133 -15.29 19.00 4.06
N ASP A 134 -14.04 19.15 3.60
CA ASP A 134 -13.03 19.99 4.25
C ASP A 134 -12.55 21.09 3.30
N LYS A 135 -12.98 22.33 3.58
CA LYS A 135 -12.63 23.51 2.77
C LYS A 135 -11.15 23.85 2.82
N ASP A 136 -10.48 23.61 3.94
CA ASP A 136 -9.06 23.92 4.09
C ASP A 136 -8.23 22.92 3.30
N PHE A 137 -8.56 21.62 3.39
CA PHE A 137 -7.95 20.58 2.57
C PHE A 137 -8.17 20.87 1.07
N SER A 138 -9.41 21.17 0.68
CA SER A 138 -9.77 21.45 -0.72
C SER A 138 -8.99 22.66 -1.26
N SER A 139 -8.87 23.73 -0.48
CA SER A 139 -8.13 24.93 -0.86
C SER A 139 -6.63 24.64 -0.98
N LEU A 140 -6.06 23.94 0.00
CA LEU A 140 -4.64 23.56 0.00
C LEU A 140 -4.29 22.71 -1.22
N ILE A 141 -5.01 21.62 -1.47
CA ILE A 141 -4.69 20.72 -2.60
C ILE A 141 -4.85 21.44 -3.94
N LYS A 142 -5.85 22.32 -4.10
CA LYS A 142 -6.02 23.13 -5.32
C LYS A 142 -4.89 24.12 -5.52
N GLU A 143 -4.43 24.79 -4.46
CA GLU A 143 -3.27 25.68 -4.49
C GLU A 143 -2.01 24.92 -4.92
N MET A 144 -1.77 23.75 -4.33
CA MET A 144 -0.58 22.94 -4.59
C MET A 144 -0.56 22.32 -5.99
N ARG A 145 -1.73 22.02 -6.58
CA ARG A 145 -1.86 21.36 -7.90
C ARG A 145 -1.02 22.01 -9.00
N GLY A 146 -0.95 23.34 -9.04
CA GLY A 146 -0.22 24.07 -10.09
C GLY A 146 1.30 23.96 -10.00
N ASN A 147 1.81 23.64 -8.81
CA ASN A 147 3.24 23.66 -8.51
C ASN A 147 3.78 22.29 -8.07
N SER A 148 2.91 21.31 -7.86
CA SER A 148 3.27 19.99 -7.33
C SER A 148 2.64 18.87 -8.13
N THR A 149 3.50 18.05 -8.75
CA THR A 149 3.06 16.87 -9.49
C THR A 149 2.40 15.84 -8.58
N TYR A 150 2.81 15.79 -7.31
CA TYR A 150 2.17 14.99 -6.28
C TYR A 150 0.69 15.40 -6.10
N ALA A 151 0.43 16.67 -5.79
CA ALA A 151 -0.94 17.15 -5.57
C ALA A 151 -1.84 16.94 -6.80
N ASP A 152 -1.33 17.19 -8.01
CA ASP A 152 -2.07 16.96 -9.25
C ASP A 152 -2.38 15.46 -9.47
N LYS A 153 -1.43 14.55 -9.19
CA LYS A 153 -1.66 13.11 -9.28
C LYS A 153 -2.76 12.64 -8.31
N ARG A 154 -2.72 13.04 -7.04
CA ARG A 154 -3.75 12.67 -6.03
C ARG A 154 -5.13 13.18 -6.44
N LEU A 155 -5.23 14.42 -6.91
CA LEU A 155 -6.49 14.99 -7.37
C LEU A 155 -7.03 14.26 -8.61
N LYS A 156 -6.16 13.94 -9.58
CA LYS A 156 -6.57 13.18 -10.78
C LYS A 156 -7.02 11.76 -10.43
N ALA A 157 -6.38 11.08 -9.47
CA ALA A 157 -6.83 9.77 -8.98
C ALA A 157 -8.24 9.87 -8.38
N ALA A 158 -8.48 10.82 -7.47
CA ALA A 158 -9.81 11.07 -6.89
C ALA A 158 -10.88 11.36 -7.97
N GLN A 159 -10.56 12.21 -8.96
CA GLN A 159 -11.47 12.53 -10.06
C GLN A 159 -11.81 11.32 -10.93
N ARG A 160 -10.84 10.45 -11.23
CA ARG A 160 -11.07 9.22 -11.99
C ARG A 160 -11.96 8.25 -11.22
N PHE A 161 -11.65 8.04 -9.95
CA PHE A 161 -12.44 7.17 -9.07
C PHE A 161 -13.88 7.67 -8.95
N GLN A 162 -14.07 8.98 -8.76
CA GLN A 162 -15.39 9.61 -8.72
C GLN A 162 -16.15 9.45 -10.04
N LYS A 163 -15.46 9.55 -11.18
CA LYS A 163 -16.07 9.43 -12.52
C LYS A 163 -16.51 8.00 -12.83
N SER A 164 -15.70 7.01 -12.48
CA SER A 164 -15.99 5.59 -12.71
C SER A 164 -15.18 4.74 -11.72
N SER A 165 -15.83 4.24 -10.68
CA SER A 165 -15.22 3.25 -9.78
C SER A 165 -14.84 1.98 -10.53
N ASP A 166 -15.72 1.52 -11.43
CA ASP A 166 -15.56 0.26 -12.17
C ASP A 166 -14.43 0.34 -13.21
N GLY A 167 -14.19 1.54 -13.77
CA GLY A 167 -13.09 1.80 -14.70
C GLY A 167 -11.76 2.13 -14.01
N PHE A 168 -11.79 2.42 -12.71
CA PHE A 168 -10.64 2.95 -11.99
C PHE A 168 -9.47 1.96 -11.95
N ALA A 169 -9.74 0.68 -11.70
CA ALA A 169 -8.71 -0.35 -11.69
C ALA A 169 -7.96 -0.43 -13.02
N SER A 170 -8.67 -0.31 -14.16
CA SER A 170 -8.04 -0.26 -15.48
C SER A 170 -7.18 0.98 -15.67
N ASP A 171 -7.66 2.15 -15.24
CA ASP A 171 -6.89 3.41 -15.31
C ASP A 171 -5.61 3.32 -14.49
N ILE A 172 -5.67 2.79 -13.26
CA ILE A 172 -4.51 2.63 -12.39
C ILE A 172 -3.47 1.69 -13.00
N ARG A 173 -3.90 0.52 -13.51
CA ARG A 173 -3.01 -0.44 -14.18
C ARG A 173 -2.27 0.19 -15.36
N GLN A 174 -3.00 0.88 -16.23
CA GLN A 174 -2.43 1.41 -17.48
C GLN A 174 -1.56 2.65 -17.26
N LEU A 175 -1.94 3.53 -16.34
CA LEU A 175 -1.29 4.83 -16.18
C LEU A 175 -0.11 4.81 -15.20
N TYR A 176 -0.18 3.99 -14.16
CA TYR A 176 0.75 4.07 -13.04
C TYR A 176 1.54 2.79 -12.81
N TYR A 177 0.97 1.61 -13.12
CA TYR A 177 1.56 0.32 -12.74
C TYR A 177 1.69 -0.66 -13.91
N TYR A 178 1.92 -0.15 -15.13
CA TYR A 178 2.05 -0.98 -16.33
C TYR A 178 3.21 -2.00 -16.23
N GLY A 179 4.27 -1.63 -15.49
CA GLY A 179 5.44 -2.47 -15.26
C GLY A 179 5.33 -3.39 -14.03
N THR A 180 4.27 -3.26 -13.23
CA THR A 180 3.97 -4.18 -12.13
C THR A 180 3.14 -5.34 -12.68
N PRO A 181 3.47 -6.61 -12.38
CA PRO A 181 2.68 -7.74 -12.85
C PRO A 181 1.29 -7.77 -12.18
N SER A 182 0.28 -8.26 -12.89
CA SER A 182 -0.97 -8.68 -12.25
C SER A 182 -0.73 -9.89 -11.34
N PHE A 183 -1.63 -10.14 -10.40
CA PHE A 183 -1.53 -11.29 -9.51
C PHE A 183 -1.45 -12.60 -10.28
N ALA A 184 -2.28 -12.75 -11.32
CA ALA A 184 -2.23 -13.93 -12.19
C ALA A 184 -0.86 -14.13 -12.86
N ALA A 185 -0.23 -13.05 -13.34
CA ALA A 185 1.08 -13.10 -13.98
C ALA A 185 2.19 -13.42 -12.95
N ALA A 186 2.25 -12.68 -11.83
CA ALA A 186 3.23 -12.91 -10.77
C ALA A 186 3.14 -14.34 -10.21
N ARG A 187 1.91 -14.82 -9.97
CA ARG A 187 1.62 -16.19 -9.55
C ARG A 187 2.20 -17.21 -10.54
N ALA A 188 1.96 -17.03 -11.83
CA ALA A 188 2.43 -17.97 -12.85
C ALA A 188 3.96 -18.04 -12.91
N GLU A 189 4.63 -16.88 -12.85
CA GLU A 189 6.09 -16.79 -12.88
C GLU A 189 6.74 -17.44 -11.64
N ILE A 190 6.20 -17.16 -10.45
CA ILE A 190 6.69 -17.75 -9.20
C ILE A 190 6.46 -19.27 -9.19
N LEU A 191 5.26 -19.73 -9.54
CA LEU A 191 4.95 -21.16 -9.58
C LEU A 191 5.86 -21.90 -10.57
N LYS A 192 6.15 -21.29 -11.73
CA LYS A 192 7.10 -21.84 -12.70
C LYS A 192 8.50 -21.94 -12.11
N ALA A 193 9.04 -20.85 -11.54
CA ALA A 193 10.38 -20.83 -10.97
C ALA A 193 10.54 -21.87 -9.85
N ILE A 194 9.56 -21.98 -8.95
CA ILE A 194 9.55 -23.00 -7.89
C ILE A 194 9.51 -24.41 -8.47
N SER A 195 8.65 -24.66 -9.46
CA SER A 195 8.49 -26.00 -10.04
C SER A 195 9.77 -26.44 -10.77
N ASP A 196 10.36 -25.55 -11.56
CA ASP A 196 11.63 -25.80 -12.25
C ASP A 196 12.76 -26.11 -11.27
N GLU A 197 12.84 -25.38 -10.16
CA GLU A 197 13.84 -25.61 -9.12
C GLU A 197 13.65 -26.94 -8.39
N LEU A 198 12.40 -27.28 -8.03
CA LEU A 198 12.12 -28.57 -7.38
C LEU A 198 12.48 -29.75 -8.29
N ILE A 199 12.23 -29.64 -9.60
CA ILE A 199 12.63 -30.64 -10.60
C ILE A 199 14.17 -30.70 -10.71
N ARG A 200 14.85 -29.54 -10.77
CA ARG A 200 16.32 -29.48 -10.85
C ARG A 200 16.97 -30.24 -9.69
N ARG A 201 16.41 -30.16 -8.48
CA ARG A 201 16.93 -30.86 -7.29
C ARG A 201 16.91 -32.37 -7.41
N GLU A 202 16.02 -32.95 -8.21
CA GLU A 202 15.97 -34.41 -8.43
C GLU A 202 17.22 -34.93 -9.16
N ALA A 203 17.91 -34.05 -9.89
CA ALA A 203 19.14 -34.37 -10.62
C ALA A 203 20.43 -34.03 -9.85
N LEU A 204 20.34 -33.42 -8.66
CA LEU A 204 21.50 -33.07 -7.84
C LEU A 204 21.97 -34.25 -6.99
N ASP A 205 23.26 -34.24 -6.64
CA ASP A 205 23.76 -35.19 -5.65
C ASP A 205 23.22 -34.87 -4.24
N SER A 206 23.21 -35.89 -3.38
CA SER A 206 22.66 -35.77 -2.03
C SER A 206 23.40 -34.77 -1.15
N ALA A 207 24.68 -34.51 -1.37
CA ALA A 207 25.44 -33.57 -0.56
C ALA A 207 25.03 -32.13 -0.88
N THR A 208 24.87 -31.82 -2.17
CA THR A 208 24.38 -30.52 -2.64
C THR A 208 22.97 -30.22 -2.12
N VAL A 209 22.06 -31.20 -2.18
CA VAL A 209 20.70 -31.02 -1.63
C VAL A 209 20.73 -30.76 -0.13
N GLN A 210 21.54 -31.52 0.63
CA GLN A 210 21.67 -31.33 2.08
C GLN A 210 22.27 -29.97 2.44
N ASP A 211 23.20 -29.45 1.65
CA ASP A 211 23.77 -28.12 1.84
C ASP A 211 22.70 -27.03 1.72
N ILE A 212 21.88 -27.08 0.66
CA ILE A 212 20.75 -26.16 0.47
C ILE A 212 19.74 -26.27 1.62
N GLU A 213 19.38 -27.49 2.03
CA GLU A 213 18.41 -27.66 3.13
C GLU A 213 18.95 -27.18 4.48
N LYS A 214 20.27 -27.17 4.66
CA LYS A 214 20.93 -26.71 5.88
C LYS A 214 21.11 -25.19 5.90
N HIS A 215 21.49 -24.59 4.78
CA HIS A 215 21.94 -23.19 4.71
C HIS A 215 20.97 -22.26 3.99
N GLY A 216 19.99 -22.81 3.26
CA GLY A 216 19.04 -22.02 2.49
C GLY A 216 18.02 -21.25 3.32
N SER A 217 17.37 -20.30 2.67
CA SER A 217 16.34 -19.45 3.26
C SER A 217 15.14 -20.28 3.71
N ASP A 218 14.63 -19.99 4.91
CA ASP A 218 13.46 -20.67 5.45
C ASP A 218 12.13 -20.00 5.06
N ALA A 219 11.02 -20.54 5.56
CA ALA A 219 9.71 -19.99 5.24
C ALA A 219 9.52 -18.56 5.77
N ALA A 220 10.06 -18.20 6.93
CA ALA A 220 9.89 -16.86 7.47
C ALA A 220 10.62 -15.82 6.61
N GLU A 221 11.83 -16.14 6.13
CA GLU A 221 12.60 -15.30 5.23
C GLU A 221 11.89 -15.14 3.88
N VAL A 222 11.49 -16.25 3.26
CA VAL A 222 10.84 -16.26 1.94
C VAL A 222 9.52 -15.49 1.94
N MET A 223 8.77 -15.54 3.03
CA MET A 223 7.49 -14.83 3.16
C MET A 223 7.64 -13.31 3.18
N SER A 224 8.86 -12.80 3.34
CA SER A 224 9.19 -11.37 3.26
C SER A 224 9.78 -10.95 1.92
N MET A 225 10.12 -11.89 1.03
CA MET A 225 10.72 -11.62 -0.27
C MET A 225 9.69 -11.04 -1.24
N THR A 226 10.15 -10.11 -2.08
CA THR A 226 9.45 -9.73 -3.30
C THR A 226 9.41 -10.90 -4.30
N SER A 227 8.51 -10.83 -5.28
CA SER A 227 8.45 -11.80 -6.38
C SER A 227 9.80 -11.96 -7.10
N TRP A 228 10.52 -10.85 -7.30
CA TRP A 228 11.81 -10.86 -7.99
C TRP A 228 12.92 -11.48 -7.14
N GLU A 229 13.00 -11.15 -5.85
CA GLU A 229 13.96 -11.78 -4.92
C GLU A 229 13.71 -13.28 -4.82
N LEU A 230 12.45 -13.71 -4.67
CA LEU A 230 12.10 -15.12 -4.59
C LEU A 230 12.49 -15.85 -5.88
N ILE A 231 12.06 -15.36 -7.05
CA ILE A 231 12.37 -15.97 -8.35
C ILE A 231 13.89 -16.04 -8.57
N GLY A 232 14.62 -14.98 -8.22
CA GLY A 232 16.07 -14.90 -8.37
C GLY A 232 16.87 -15.78 -7.40
N SER A 233 16.25 -16.24 -6.30
CA SER A 233 16.91 -16.99 -5.23
C SER A 233 16.36 -18.40 -5.02
N VAL A 234 15.48 -18.93 -5.89
CA VAL A 234 14.88 -20.26 -5.72
C VAL A 234 15.89 -21.38 -5.45
N GLY A 235 17.09 -21.29 -6.03
CA GLY A 235 18.20 -22.24 -5.81
C GLY A 235 18.69 -22.31 -4.36
N ASP A 236 18.57 -21.21 -3.61
CA ASP A 236 19.07 -21.03 -2.25
C ASP A 236 17.96 -21.07 -1.20
N ILE A 237 16.74 -21.47 -1.57
CA ILE A 237 15.59 -21.58 -0.67
C ILE A 237 15.38 -23.04 -0.25
N LYS A 238 15.05 -23.32 1.02
CA LYS A 238 14.75 -24.68 1.49
C LYS A 238 13.51 -25.26 0.78
N ALA A 239 13.50 -26.56 0.49
CA ALA A 239 12.40 -27.19 -0.24
C ALA A 239 11.06 -27.07 0.48
N LEU A 240 11.07 -27.08 1.82
CA LEU A 240 9.86 -26.87 2.63
C LEU A 240 9.25 -25.48 2.42
N ALA A 241 10.09 -24.44 2.33
CA ALA A 241 9.65 -23.07 2.09
C ALA A 241 9.11 -22.90 0.66
N LEU A 242 9.80 -23.46 -0.35
CA LEU A 242 9.33 -23.49 -1.74
C LEU A 242 7.94 -24.15 -1.86
N LYS A 243 7.77 -25.33 -1.25
CA LYS A 243 6.49 -26.05 -1.26
C LYS A 243 5.37 -25.28 -0.55
N LYS A 244 5.70 -24.55 0.52
CA LYS A 244 4.74 -23.67 1.18
C LYS A 244 4.25 -22.57 0.22
N VAL A 245 5.16 -21.82 -0.40
CA VAL A 245 4.77 -20.76 -1.35
C VAL A 245 3.99 -21.32 -2.53
N GLN A 246 4.42 -22.47 -3.06
CA GLN A 246 3.71 -23.16 -4.13
C GLN A 246 2.28 -23.51 -3.71
N ASN A 247 2.09 -24.08 -2.52
CA ASN A 247 0.77 -24.40 -1.99
C ASN A 247 -0.10 -23.16 -1.78
N ASP A 248 0.46 -22.09 -1.21
CA ASP A 248 -0.28 -20.83 -1.02
C ASP A 248 -0.79 -20.31 -2.38
N LEU A 249 0.10 -20.23 -3.38
CA LEU A 249 -0.22 -19.72 -4.71
C LEU A 249 -1.10 -20.67 -5.54
N LEU A 250 -1.10 -21.98 -5.28
CA LEU A 250 -2.02 -22.91 -5.93
C LEU A 250 -3.47 -22.76 -5.46
N ASN A 251 -3.72 -22.04 -4.36
CA ASN A 251 -5.04 -21.78 -3.81
C ASN A 251 -5.46 -20.30 -4.02
N PRO A 252 -5.74 -19.86 -5.27
CA PRO A 252 -5.93 -18.44 -5.57
C PRO A 252 -7.18 -17.81 -4.93
N ALA A 253 -8.15 -18.62 -4.49
CA ALA A 253 -9.43 -18.13 -3.95
C ALA A 253 -9.25 -17.13 -2.81
N VAL A 254 -8.31 -17.36 -1.89
CA VAL A 254 -8.05 -16.44 -0.76
C VAL A 254 -7.61 -15.05 -1.22
N TYR A 255 -6.88 -14.97 -2.35
CA TYR A 255 -6.41 -13.71 -2.93
C TYR A 255 -7.52 -13.04 -3.73
N THR A 256 -8.25 -13.81 -4.53
CA THR A 256 -9.39 -13.31 -5.31
C THR A 256 -10.45 -12.73 -4.38
N ASP A 257 -10.85 -13.45 -3.34
CA ASP A 257 -11.83 -12.98 -2.35
C ASP A 257 -11.38 -11.69 -1.66
N HIS A 258 -10.08 -11.56 -1.37
CA HIS A 258 -9.52 -10.35 -0.77
C HIS A 258 -9.59 -9.15 -1.73
N TYR A 259 -9.06 -9.29 -2.95
CA TYR A 259 -8.96 -8.19 -3.89
C TYR A 259 -10.33 -7.76 -4.42
N GLU A 260 -11.21 -8.70 -4.77
CA GLU A 260 -12.59 -8.39 -5.18
C GLU A 260 -13.36 -7.70 -4.04
N GLY A 261 -13.24 -8.23 -2.82
CA GLY A 261 -13.87 -7.63 -1.64
C GLY A 261 -13.37 -6.21 -1.34
N ALA A 262 -12.09 -5.93 -1.58
CA ALA A 262 -11.51 -4.60 -1.38
C ALA A 262 -11.99 -3.60 -2.44
N GLU A 263 -12.02 -4.00 -3.70
CA GLU A 263 -12.53 -3.20 -4.82
C GLU A 263 -14.01 -2.87 -4.62
N ASP A 264 -14.85 -3.89 -4.39
CA ASP A 264 -16.28 -3.73 -4.13
C ASP A 264 -16.57 -2.83 -2.94
N TRP A 265 -15.81 -2.99 -1.85
CA TRP A 265 -15.97 -2.17 -0.66
C TRP A 265 -15.70 -0.69 -0.97
N SER A 266 -14.59 -0.38 -1.65
CA SER A 266 -14.22 1.00 -1.95
C SER A 266 -15.23 1.68 -2.88
N ALA A 267 -15.71 0.98 -3.91
CA ALA A 267 -16.72 1.46 -4.84
C ALA A 267 -18.09 1.68 -4.14
N SER A 268 -18.47 0.76 -3.25
CA SER A 268 -19.67 0.91 -2.41
C SER A 268 -19.57 2.14 -1.50
N MET A 269 -18.43 2.33 -0.84
CA MET A 269 -18.23 3.46 0.07
C MET A 269 -18.17 4.80 -0.66
N LEU A 270 -17.63 4.85 -1.88
CA LEU A 270 -17.72 6.04 -2.72
C LEU A 270 -19.18 6.43 -2.98
N ARG A 271 -20.03 5.47 -3.35
CA ARG A 271 -21.47 5.73 -3.57
C ARG A 271 -22.13 6.29 -2.31
N PHE A 272 -21.79 5.75 -1.14
CA PHE A 272 -22.25 6.28 0.15
C PHE A 272 -21.78 7.72 0.40
N ALA A 273 -20.48 8.00 0.23
CA ALA A 273 -19.89 9.32 0.43
C ALA A 273 -20.47 10.39 -0.51
N LEU A 274 -20.81 10.00 -1.75
CA LEU A 274 -21.41 10.91 -2.73
C LEU A 274 -22.89 11.20 -2.43
N ALA A 275 -23.62 10.25 -1.86
CA ALA A 275 -25.07 10.36 -1.61
C ALA A 275 -25.48 11.27 -0.43
N ASP A 276 -24.57 12.02 0.19
CA ASP A 276 -24.79 12.86 1.40
C ASP A 276 -25.39 12.11 2.61
N ASN A 277 -25.34 10.78 2.58
CA ASN A 277 -25.78 9.96 3.70
C ASN A 277 -24.67 9.91 4.75
N THR A 278 -24.99 10.37 5.97
CA THR A 278 -24.07 10.23 7.10
C THR A 278 -23.82 8.74 7.34
N PRO A 279 -22.56 8.24 7.37
CA PRO A 279 -22.31 6.82 7.56
C PRO A 279 -22.87 6.35 8.91
N VAL A 280 -23.65 5.26 8.90
CA VAL A 280 -23.96 4.53 10.13
C VAL A 280 -22.72 3.72 10.50
N ALA A 281 -22.10 4.03 11.64
CA ALA A 281 -20.81 3.49 12.09
C ALA A 281 -20.72 1.94 12.18
N SER A 282 -21.80 1.20 11.98
CA SER A 282 -21.87 -0.25 12.19
C SER A 282 -21.51 -1.13 10.98
N LYS A 283 -21.15 -0.56 9.82
CA LYS A 283 -20.93 -1.35 8.57
C LYS A 283 -19.51 -1.31 7.99
N VAL A 284 -18.51 -0.85 8.73
CA VAL A 284 -17.10 -0.94 8.29
C VAL A 284 -16.54 -2.33 8.63
N PRO A 285 -16.31 -3.23 7.66
CA PRO A 285 -15.73 -4.54 7.92
C PRO A 285 -14.37 -4.37 8.61
N ALA A 286 -14.11 -5.18 9.64
CA ALA A 286 -12.75 -5.37 10.13
C ALA A 286 -12.07 -6.41 9.22
N LEU A 287 -10.81 -6.18 8.84
CA LEU A 287 -9.96 -7.20 8.23
C LEU A 287 -9.40 -8.14 9.32
#